data_AF-A0A960FMT3-F1
#
_entry.id   AF-A0A960FMT3-F1
#
_cell.length_a   1.000
_cell.length_b   1.000
_cell.length_c   1.000
_cell.angle_alpha   90.00
_cell.angle_beta   90.00
_cell.angle_gamma   90.00
#
_symmetry.space_group_name_H-M   'P 1'
#
loop_
_entity.id
_entity.type
_entity.pdbx_description
1 polymer ?
#
loop_
_entity_poly.entity_id
_entity_poly.type
_entity_poly.pdbx_seq_one_letter_code
_entity_poly.pdbx_strand_id
1 'polypeptide(L)'
;MAADITHVALMARARRLEQAAIADDLDAVHAELCGLRNALVDHLHAEADSLEGLGTAVAEVISAGQHRLLSTVDELLNRVGDGDGADCACVQRSLEVTRALARQARLETAVLRDHAQRRPGR
;
A
#
# COMPACT_ATOMS: atom_id res chain seq x y z
N MET A 1 15.97 10.19 -9.32
CA MET A 1 16.18 9.26 -8.19
C MET A 1 14.95 8.37 -8.12
N ALA A 2 15.06 7.10 -8.50
CA ALA A 2 13.97 6.16 -8.28
C ALA A 2 13.81 6.03 -6.76
N ALA A 3 12.67 6.48 -6.22
CA ALA A 3 12.34 6.18 -4.84
C ALA A 3 12.24 4.67 -4.74
N ASP A 4 13.04 4.04 -3.87
CA ASP A 4 13.06 2.59 -3.70
C ASP A 4 11.64 2.07 -3.54
N ILE A 5 11.18 1.28 -4.51
CA ILE A 5 9.81 0.74 -4.62
C ILE A 5 9.65 -0.42 -3.62
N THR A 6 9.66 -0.07 -2.33
CA THR A 6 9.72 -1.01 -1.21
C THR A 6 8.58 -0.79 -0.24
N HIS A 7 8.22 -1.82 0.52
CA HIS A 7 7.30 -1.70 1.65
C HIS A 7 7.66 -0.56 2.61
N VAL A 8 8.95 -0.33 2.85
CA VAL A 8 9.43 0.74 3.74
C VAL A 8 9.08 2.11 3.16
N ALA A 9 9.29 2.32 1.86
CA ALA A 9 8.96 3.58 1.19
C ALA A 9 7.45 3.82 1.12
N LEU A 10 6.65 2.78 0.83
CA LEU A 10 5.19 2.85 0.88
C LEU A 10 4.71 3.23 2.28
N MET A 11 5.32 2.66 3.32
CA MET A 11 4.96 2.96 4.70
C MET A 11 5.36 4.37 5.11
N ALA A 12 6.49 4.88 4.62
CA ALA A 12 6.88 6.27 4.82
C ALA A 12 5.87 7.25 4.18
N ARG A 13 5.36 6.92 2.98
CA ARG A 13 4.26 7.67 2.33
C ARG A 13 2.98 7.65 3.16
N ALA A 14 2.54 6.48 3.61
CA ALA A 14 1.35 6.35 4.44
C ALA A 14 1.44 7.15 5.75
N ARG A 15 2.63 7.23 6.37
CA ARG A 15 2.86 8.08 7.54
C ARG A 15 2.77 9.58 7.24
N ARG A 16 3.27 10.03 6.09
CA ARG A 16 3.13 11.44 5.68
C ARG A 16 1.68 11.79 5.35
N LEU A 17 0.94 10.85 4.76
CA LEU A 17 -0.50 10.97 4.58
C LEU A 17 -1.24 11.16 5.92
N GLU A 18 -0.91 10.35 6.94
CA GLU A 18 -1.48 10.53 8.29
C GLU A 18 -1.13 11.90 8.89
N GLN A 19 0.12 12.34 8.76
CA GLN A 19 0.54 13.65 9.24
C GLN A 19 -0.21 14.79 8.55
N ALA A 20 -0.38 14.72 7.23
CA ALA A 20 -1.15 15.68 6.47
C ALA A 20 -2.62 15.70 6.90
N ALA A 21 -3.23 14.53 7.10
CA ALA A 21 -4.61 14.43 7.57
C ALA A 21 -4.79 15.01 8.98
N ILE A 22 -3.84 14.76 9.90
CA ILE A 22 -3.85 15.32 11.26
C ILE A 22 -3.69 16.85 11.23
N ALA A 23 -2.89 17.36 10.30
CA ALA A 23 -2.65 18.79 10.11
C ALA A 23 -3.77 19.50 9.34
N ASP A 24 -4.80 18.76 8.89
CA ASP A 24 -5.89 19.27 8.05
C ASP A 24 -5.41 19.88 6.72
N ASP A 25 -4.27 19.38 6.21
CA ASP A 25 -3.68 19.83 4.95
C ASP A 25 -4.20 18.94 3.80
N LEU A 26 -5.36 19.31 3.27
CA LEU A 26 -6.04 18.54 2.20
C LEU A 26 -5.20 18.45 0.91
N ASP A 27 -4.43 19.48 0.58
CA ASP A 27 -3.54 19.48 -0.58
C ASP A 27 -2.41 18.45 -0.38
N ALA A 28 -1.80 18.42 0.80
CA ALA A 28 -0.79 17.43 1.14
C ALA A 28 -1.38 16.00 1.25
N VAL A 29 -2.60 15.85 1.75
CA VAL A 29 -3.34 14.57 1.75
C VAL A 29 -3.51 14.06 0.33
N HIS A 30 -4.00 14.92 -0.58
CA HIS A 30 -4.18 14.57 -1.98
C HIS A 30 -2.86 14.21 -2.67
N ALA A 31 -1.80 14.99 -2.44
CA ALA A 31 -0.47 14.75 -2.97
C ALA A 31 0.13 13.42 -2.49
N GLU A 32 0.04 13.12 -1.19
CA GLU A 32 0.55 11.86 -0.65
C GLU A 32 -0.31 10.65 -1.06
N LEU A 33 -1.62 10.79 -1.23
CA LEU A 33 -2.48 9.74 -1.81
C LEU A 33 -2.11 9.44 -3.26
N CYS A 34 -1.91 10.47 -4.09
CA CYS A 34 -1.46 10.31 -5.48
C CYS A 34 -0.09 9.63 -5.54
N GLY A 35 0.83 10.09 -4.69
CA GLY A 35 2.14 9.47 -4.54
C GLY A 35 2.04 8.01 -4.11
N LEU A 36 1.23 7.71 -3.09
CA LEU A 36 1.05 6.36 -2.58
C LEU A 36 0.45 5.43 -3.65
N ARG A 37 -0.57 5.88 -4.38
CA ARG A 37 -1.18 5.15 -5.48
C ARG A 37 -0.15 4.77 -6.54
N ASN A 38 0.61 5.74 -7.03
CA ASN A 38 1.60 5.50 -8.09
C ASN A 38 2.69 4.54 -7.61
N ALA A 39 3.23 4.74 -6.40
CA ALA A 39 4.23 3.81 -5.87
C ALA A 39 3.66 2.42 -5.60
N LEU A 40 2.39 2.31 -5.20
CA LEU A 40 1.74 1.02 -5.02
C LEU A 40 1.63 0.30 -6.36
N VAL A 41 1.11 0.96 -7.41
CA VAL A 41 1.03 0.38 -8.76
C VAL A 41 2.40 -0.11 -9.25
N ASP A 42 3.43 0.74 -9.12
CA ASP A 42 4.80 0.37 -9.52
C ASP A 42 5.33 -0.83 -8.71
N HIS A 43 5.01 -0.88 -7.42
CA HIS A 43 5.38 -1.99 -6.54
C HIS A 43 4.67 -3.29 -6.92
N LEU A 44 3.36 -3.24 -7.20
CA LEU A 44 2.59 -4.41 -7.62
C LEU A 44 3.11 -5.00 -8.94
N HIS A 45 3.47 -4.14 -9.90
CA HIS A 45 4.10 -4.59 -11.13
C HIS A 45 5.46 -5.27 -10.89
N ALA A 46 6.29 -4.70 -10.02
CA ALA A 46 7.59 -5.30 -9.68
C ALA A 46 7.45 -6.62 -8.90
N GLU A 47 6.41 -6.77 -8.08
CA GLU A 47 6.17 -7.99 -7.31
C GLU A 47 5.53 -9.11 -8.12
N ALA A 48 4.84 -8.82 -9.23
CA ALA A 48 4.20 -9.83 -10.06
C ALA A 48 5.18 -10.96 -10.45
N ASP A 49 6.40 -10.60 -10.87
CA ASP A 49 7.47 -11.53 -11.22
C ASP A 49 7.90 -12.41 -10.02
N SER A 50 7.85 -11.85 -8.80
CA SER A 50 8.21 -12.58 -7.58
C SER A 50 7.11 -13.54 -7.13
N LEU A 51 5.84 -13.24 -7.46
CA LEU A 51 4.70 -14.09 -7.13
C LEU A 51 4.57 -15.30 -8.07
N GLU A 52 5.07 -15.24 -9.30
CA GLU A 52 5.08 -16.38 -10.24
C GLU A 52 5.76 -17.62 -9.66
N GLY A 53 6.74 -17.43 -8.76
CA GLY A 53 7.46 -18.51 -8.10
C GLY A 53 6.74 -19.12 -6.90
N LEU A 54 5.56 -18.62 -6.51
CA LEU A 54 4.77 -19.09 -5.38
C LEU A 54 3.65 -20.05 -5.84
N GLY A 55 3.17 -20.89 -4.92
CA GLY A 55 1.99 -21.73 -5.18
C GLY A 55 0.75 -20.87 -5.44
N THR A 56 -0.09 -21.29 -6.40
CA THR A 56 -1.23 -20.52 -6.94
C THR A 56 -2.15 -19.93 -5.85
N ALA A 57 -2.52 -20.72 -4.84
CA ALA A 57 -3.40 -20.25 -3.77
C ALA A 57 -2.78 -19.12 -2.91
N VAL A 58 -1.46 -19.13 -2.72
CA VAL A 58 -0.77 -18.09 -1.94
C VAL A 58 -0.64 -16.80 -2.75
N ALA A 59 -0.29 -16.93 -4.03
CA ALA A 59 -0.24 -15.80 -4.96
C ALA A 59 -1.61 -15.11 -5.07
N GLU A 60 -2.71 -15.87 -5.19
CA GLU A 60 -4.07 -15.33 -5.23
C GLU A 60 -4.44 -14.53 -3.97
N VAL A 61 -4.09 -15.03 -2.78
CA VAL A 61 -4.36 -14.33 -1.51
C VAL A 61 -3.60 -13.01 -1.44
N ILE A 62 -2.32 -13.00 -1.83
CA ILE A 62 -1.49 -11.80 -1.87
C ILE A 62 -2.07 -10.80 -2.86
N SER A 63 -2.29 -11.20 -4.11
CA SER A 63 -2.84 -10.33 -5.15
C SER A 63 -4.22 -9.78 -4.78
N ALA A 64 -5.09 -10.56 -4.14
CA ALA A 64 -6.37 -10.06 -3.64
C ALA A 64 -6.19 -8.98 -2.55
N GLY A 65 -5.19 -9.13 -1.67
CA GLY A 65 -4.82 -8.11 -0.69
C GLY A 65 -4.33 -6.81 -1.34
N GLN A 66 -3.46 -6.93 -2.33
CA GLN A 66 -2.91 -5.83 -3.11
C GLN A 66 -3.99 -5.04 -3.85
N HIS A 67 -4.91 -5.73 -4.53
CA HIS A 67 -6.04 -5.08 -5.22
C HIS A 67 -6.97 -4.35 -4.27
N ARG A 68 -7.29 -4.94 -3.11
CA ARG A 68 -8.10 -4.26 -2.09
C ARG A 68 -7.44 -2.99 -1.58
N LEU A 69 -6.12 -3.03 -1.33
CA LEU A 69 -5.38 -1.85 -0.89
C LEU A 69 -5.41 -0.73 -1.94
N LEU A 70 -5.20 -1.07 -3.22
CA LEU A 70 -5.26 -0.10 -4.31
C LEU A 70 -6.68 0.50 -4.43
N SER A 71 -7.71 -0.33 -4.37
CA SER A 71 -9.11 0.13 -4.37
C SER A 71 -9.40 1.09 -3.22
N THR A 72 -8.90 0.82 -2.00
CA THR A 72 -9.06 1.73 -0.87
C THR A 72 -8.39 3.08 -1.13
N VAL A 73 -7.20 3.10 -1.73
CA VAL A 73 -6.50 4.37 -2.06
C VAL A 73 -7.26 5.15 -3.14
N ASP A 74 -7.72 4.48 -4.20
CA ASP A 74 -8.51 5.11 -5.28
C ASP A 74 -9.83 5.69 -4.77
N GLU A 75 -10.52 4.97 -3.89
CA GLU A 75 -11.73 5.47 -3.23
C GLU A 75 -11.51 6.72 -2.39
N LEU A 76 -10.33 6.87 -1.78
CA LEU A 76 -9.99 8.05 -1.00
C LEU A 76 -9.65 9.23 -1.87
N LEU A 77 -8.91 9.00 -2.97
CA LEU A 77 -8.63 10.04 -3.95
C LEU A 77 -9.90 10.66 -4.53
N ASN A 78 -10.88 9.83 -4.91
CA ASN A 78 -12.15 10.32 -5.44
C ASN A 78 -12.89 11.21 -4.44
N ARG A 79 -12.93 10.79 -3.16
CA ARG A 79 -13.62 11.56 -2.10
C ARG A 79 -12.94 12.87 -1.76
N VAL A 80 -11.61 12.92 -1.75
CA VAL A 80 -10.85 14.16 -1.53
C VAL A 80 -11.08 15.14 -2.69
N GLY A 81 -11.20 14.64 -3.93
CA GLY A 81 -11.50 15.47 -5.11
C GLY A 81 -12.92 16.07 -5.13
N ASP A 82 -13.89 15.39 -4.51
CA ASP A 82 -15.30 15.81 -4.49
C ASP A 82 -15.62 16.88 -3.44
N GLY A 83 -14.66 17.25 -2.57
CA GLY A 83 -14.83 18.30 -1.56
C GLY A 83 -15.81 17.94 -0.42
N ASP A 84 -16.15 16.66 -0.26
CA ASP A 84 -17.03 16.14 0.79
C ASP A 84 -16.22 16.00 2.11
N GLY A 85 -15.78 17.15 2.61
CA GLY A 85 -14.89 17.33 3.75
C GLY A 85 -15.57 17.01 5.07
N ALA A 86 -15.42 15.77 5.53
CA ALA A 86 -15.45 15.49 6.95
C ALA A 86 -14.00 15.21 7.39
N ASP A 87 -13.33 16.21 7.96
CA ASP A 87 -11.91 16.17 8.37
C ASP A 87 -11.59 14.95 9.26
N CYS A 88 -12.55 14.57 10.12
CA CYS A 88 -12.44 13.37 10.95
C CYS A 88 -12.41 12.06 10.14
N ALA A 89 -13.12 12.01 9.00
CA ALA A 89 -13.10 10.86 8.10
C ALA A 89 -11.74 10.74 7.40
N CYS A 90 -11.12 11.83 6.94
CA CYS A 90 -9.80 11.79 6.30
C CYS A 90 -8.73 11.16 7.21
N VAL A 91 -8.70 11.54 8.50
CA VAL A 91 -7.78 10.96 9.50
C VAL A 91 -8.04 9.48 9.76
N GLN A 92 -9.31 9.09 9.95
CA GLN A 92 -9.62 7.67 10.18
C GLN A 92 -9.24 6.81 8.99
N ARG A 93 -9.50 7.30 7.78
CA ARG A 93 -9.21 6.59 6.53
C ARG A 93 -7.71 6.51 6.25
N SER A 94 -6.94 7.57 6.53
CA SER A 94 -5.47 7.50 6.40
C SER A 94 -4.87 6.43 7.33
N LEU A 95 -5.39 6.32 8.56
CA LEU A 95 -4.99 5.27 9.50
C LEU A 95 -5.36 3.87 8.99
N GLU A 96 -6.51 3.72 8.34
CA GLU A 96 -6.91 2.45 7.72
C GLU A 96 -5.96 2.02 6.60
N VAL A 97 -5.55 2.96 5.74
CA VAL A 97 -4.56 2.72 4.68
C VAL A 97 -3.22 2.26 5.26
N THR A 98 -2.69 2.96 6.26
CA THR A 98 -1.44 2.58 6.93
C THR A 98 -1.52 1.19 7.54
N ARG A 99 -2.63 0.86 8.22
CA ARG A 99 -2.83 -0.46 8.82
C ARG A 99 -2.97 -1.55 7.76
N ALA A 100 -3.67 -1.28 6.65
CA ALA A 100 -3.82 -2.22 5.56
C ALA A 100 -2.48 -2.51 4.89
N LEU A 101 -1.70 -1.47 4.58
CA LEU A 101 -0.37 -1.59 4.01
C LEU A 101 0.59 -2.36 4.96
N ALA A 102 0.56 -2.06 6.26
CA ALA A 102 1.38 -2.78 7.24
C ALA A 102 1.01 -4.27 7.34
N ARG A 103 -0.28 -4.63 7.23
CA ARG A 103 -0.71 -6.03 7.19
C ARG A 103 -0.24 -6.72 5.92
N GLN A 104 -0.38 -6.06 4.77
CA GLN A 104 0.04 -6.60 3.49
C GLN A 104 1.55 -6.88 3.46
N ALA A 105 2.36 -5.88 3.82
CA ALA A 105 3.81 -6.03 3.88
C ALA A 105 4.27 -7.16 4.82
N ARG A 106 3.58 -7.36 5.95
CA ARG A 106 3.87 -8.48 6.88
C ARG A 106 3.55 -9.83 6.26
N LEU A 107 2.41 -9.94 5.57
CA LEU A 107 1.98 -11.17 4.90
C LEU A 107 2.99 -11.56 3.81
N GLU A 108 3.30 -10.64 2.89
CA GLU A 108 4.25 -10.89 1.80
C GLU A 108 5.64 -11.23 2.34
N THR A 109 6.14 -10.47 3.33
CA THR A 109 7.45 -10.77 3.95
C THR A 109 7.48 -12.16 4.59
N ALA A 110 6.41 -12.56 5.29
CA ALA A 110 6.32 -13.87 5.92
C ALA A 110 6.32 -15.00 4.88
N VAL A 111 5.54 -14.84 3.80
CA VAL A 111 5.45 -15.80 2.70
C VAL A 111 6.78 -15.94 1.97
N LEU A 112 7.40 -14.82 1.59
CA LEU A 112 8.69 -14.84 0.89
C LEU A 112 9.80 -15.48 1.73
N ARG A 113 9.81 -15.21 3.05
CA ARG A 113 10.76 -15.83 3.97
C ARG A 113 10.54 -17.33 4.11
N ASP A 114 9.30 -17.78 4.27
CA ASP A 114 8.95 -19.21 4.35
C ASP A 114 9.31 -19.93 3.04
N HIS A 115 9.02 -19.33 1.89
CA HIS A 115 9.42 -19.88 0.58
C HIS A 115 10.94 -20.00 0.43
N ALA A 116 11.69 -18.97 0.82
CA ALA A 116 13.15 -19.01 0.79
C ALA A 116 13.73 -20.11 1.70
N GLN A 117 13.13 -20.32 2.88
CA GLN A 117 13.53 -21.38 3.82
C GLN A 117 13.18 -22.79 3.32
N ARG A 118 12.07 -22.92 2.57
CA ARG A 118 11.62 -24.19 1.98
C ARG A 118 12.31 -24.56 0.67
N ARG A 119 13.14 -23.68 0.10
CA ARG A 119 14.04 -23.99 -1.02
C ARG A 119 15.46 -24.26 -0.47
N PRO A 120 15.75 -25.44 0.11
CA PRO A 120 17.13 -25.80 0.43
C PRO A 120 17.89 -25.95 -0.89
N GLY A 121 18.99 -25.21 -1.02
CA GLY A 121 20.08 -25.39 -2.00
C GLY A 121 19.68 -25.92 -3.38
N ARG A 122 19.65 -25.01 -4.36
CA ARG A 122 19.94 -25.41 -5.74
C ARG A 122 21.45 -25.37 -5.95
#